data_AF-A0A7Y3E2L6-F1
#
_entry.id   AF-A0A7Y3E2L6-F1
#
_cell.length_a   1.000
_cell.length_b   1.000
_cell.length_c   1.000
_cell.angle_alpha   90.00
_cell.angle_beta   90.00
_cell.angle_gamma   90.00
#
_symmetry.space_group_name_H-M   'P 1'
#
loop_
_entity.id
_entity.type
_entity.pdbx_description
1 polymer ?
#
loop_
_entity_poly.entity_id
_entity_poly.type
_entity_poly.pdbx_seq_one_letter_code
_entity_poly.pdbx_strand_id
1 'polypeptide(L)'
;MIRRALDVARRPVWILLFAISSGGAAELRGQELFPAWVAMYGSAPVARLSNEYRIAEVCTESATMEDCYREQMAPSLVSMPLHAGPSDGASVVGEILLVVTPGRGLSAFYRAAALSVAPVYFMPDVFMGDWGYGYYFHQTIADRSGDWFKLPRGPWPTPVWLRVPPDTEGERVMAVRGGDIIEMEGSGWYVVSSSQDYLLLRPEQPGDMWCAEGDPPAIREVEPTRFLRVDLLDSDGHLVIQPKNLKGC
;
A
#
# COMPACT_ATOMS: atom_id res chain seq x y z
N MET A 1 9.01 73.52 37.85
CA MET A 1 9.09 72.19 38.49
C MET A 1 8.05 71.30 37.79
N ILE A 2 8.45 70.57 36.74
CA ILE A 2 7.55 69.77 35.89
C ILE A 2 8.13 68.35 35.86
N ARG A 3 7.43 67.39 36.47
CA ARG A 3 7.74 65.95 36.34
C ARG A 3 6.67 65.32 35.45
N ARG A 4 7.10 64.87 34.27
CA ARG A 4 6.32 64.00 33.37
C ARG A 4 6.35 62.57 33.93
N ALA A 5 5.18 61.98 34.13
CA ALA A 5 5.01 60.54 34.28
C ALA A 5 4.89 59.93 32.88
N LEU A 6 5.73 58.94 32.57
CA LEU A 6 5.62 58.11 31.38
C LEU A 6 5.03 56.77 31.82
N ASP A 7 3.74 56.59 31.52
CA ASP A 7 3.05 55.31 31.57
C ASP A 7 3.51 54.46 30.37
N VAL A 8 4.23 53.38 30.64
CA VAL A 8 4.55 52.34 29.65
C VAL A 8 3.67 51.14 29.94
N ALA A 9 2.54 51.08 29.25
CA ALA A 9 1.64 49.94 29.25
C ALA A 9 2.36 48.72 28.64
N ARG A 10 2.65 47.71 29.47
CA ARG A 10 3.11 46.38 29.04
C ARG A 10 1.92 45.62 28.44
N ARG A 11 1.92 45.43 27.11
CA ARG A 11 1.04 44.43 26.47
C ARG A 11 1.74 43.07 26.48
N PRO A 12 1.05 41.97 26.85
CA PRO A 12 1.59 40.63 26.67
C PRO A 12 1.62 40.29 25.17
N VAL A 13 2.82 40.00 24.66
CA VAL A 13 3.01 39.42 23.34
C VAL A 13 2.70 37.93 23.46
N TRP A 14 1.52 37.52 22.99
CA TRP A 14 1.21 36.11 22.79
C TRP A 14 1.91 35.64 21.52
N ILE A 15 3.02 34.91 21.69
CA ILE A 15 3.65 34.19 20.58
C ILE A 15 2.81 32.93 20.35
N LEU A 16 1.90 32.99 19.37
CA LEU A 16 1.25 31.81 18.80
C LEU A 16 2.31 31.02 18.02
N LEU A 17 2.90 30.02 18.66
CA LEU A 17 3.62 28.95 17.97
C LEU A 17 2.57 28.06 17.28
N PHE A 18 2.25 28.40 16.03
CA PHE A 18 1.64 27.42 15.14
C PHE A 18 2.71 26.39 14.79
N ALA A 19 2.68 25.26 15.47
CA ALA A 19 3.27 24.04 14.94
C ALA A 19 2.42 23.64 13.73
N ILE A 20 2.82 24.12 12.55
CA ILE A 20 2.36 23.56 11.30
C ILE A 20 3.01 22.17 11.23
N SER A 21 2.29 21.14 11.66
CA SER A 21 2.60 19.77 11.25
C SER A 21 2.26 19.66 9.76
N SER A 22 3.16 20.19 8.93
CA SER A 22 3.33 19.67 7.58
C SER A 22 3.78 18.23 7.78
N GLY A 23 2.81 17.31 7.88
CA GLY A 23 2.99 15.87 7.75
C GLY A 23 3.54 15.63 6.36
N GLY A 24 4.84 15.87 6.24
CA GLY A 24 5.56 15.73 5.00
C GLY A 24 5.42 14.29 4.55
N ALA A 25 5.31 14.14 3.23
CA ALA A 25 5.97 13.07 2.53
C ALA A 25 7.48 13.11 2.82
N ALA A 26 7.84 12.94 4.10
CA ALA A 26 9.19 12.86 4.58
C ALA A 26 9.77 11.60 3.95
N GLU A 27 10.81 11.82 3.15
CA GLU A 27 11.63 10.82 2.49
C GLU A 27 11.76 9.54 3.31
N LEU A 28 11.00 8.50 2.94
CA LEU A 28 11.25 7.10 3.29
C LEU A 28 12.54 6.58 2.60
N ARG A 29 13.54 7.45 2.40
CA ARG A 29 14.85 7.11 1.83
C ARG A 29 15.72 6.62 2.98
N GLY A 30 15.65 5.32 3.25
CA GLY A 30 16.57 4.64 4.17
C GLY A 30 15.94 3.90 5.35
N GLN A 31 14.61 3.94 5.53
CA GLN A 31 13.96 2.98 6.41
C GLN A 31 13.71 1.68 5.64
N GLU A 32 14.31 0.58 6.09
CA GLU A 32 13.82 -0.74 5.68
C GLU A 32 12.39 -0.87 6.18
N LEU A 33 11.49 -1.25 5.29
CA LEU A 33 10.04 -1.18 5.47
C LEU A 33 9.44 -2.47 6.01
N PHE A 34 10.23 -3.37 6.61
CA PHE A 34 9.69 -4.65 7.03
C PHE A 34 8.88 -4.53 8.33
N PRO A 35 7.69 -5.16 8.42
CA PRO A 35 6.95 -5.85 7.36
C PRO A 35 6.12 -4.89 6.50
N ALA A 36 6.14 -5.09 5.17
CA ALA A 36 5.37 -4.29 4.23
C ALA A 36 5.05 -5.02 2.92
N TRP A 37 4.07 -4.48 2.21
CA TRP A 37 3.70 -4.85 0.86
C TRP A 37 3.83 -3.67 -0.11
N VAL A 38 4.10 -3.94 -1.38
CA VAL A 38 4.17 -2.96 -2.45
C VAL A 38 2.99 -3.11 -3.40
N ALA A 39 2.35 -2.01 -3.76
CA ALA A 39 1.29 -1.99 -4.76
C ALA A 39 1.84 -2.41 -6.13
N MET A 40 1.14 -3.31 -6.82
CA MET A 40 1.51 -3.77 -8.16
C MET A 40 0.55 -3.23 -9.22
N TYR A 41 0.27 -1.92 -9.22
CA TYR A 41 -0.44 -1.21 -10.27
C TYR A 41 -0.18 0.30 -10.19
N GLY A 42 -0.46 1.03 -11.28
CA GLY A 42 -0.47 2.50 -11.33
C GLY A 42 -1.89 3.08 -11.21
N SER A 43 -2.03 4.41 -11.14
CA SER A 43 -3.34 5.08 -11.11
C SER A 43 -4.24 4.75 -12.31
N ALA A 44 -3.65 4.63 -13.51
CA ALA A 44 -4.41 4.39 -14.74
C ALA A 44 -5.27 3.11 -14.74
N PRO A 45 -4.76 1.92 -14.32
CA PRO A 45 -5.59 0.75 -14.06
C PRO A 45 -6.81 1.03 -13.18
N VAL A 46 -6.63 1.68 -12.03
CA VAL A 46 -7.73 1.94 -11.07
C VAL A 46 -8.79 2.87 -11.66
N ALA A 47 -8.36 3.92 -12.34
CA ALA A 47 -9.27 4.82 -13.03
C ALA A 47 -10.12 4.08 -14.07
N ARG A 48 -9.49 3.23 -14.88
CA ARG A 48 -10.17 2.44 -15.93
C ARG A 48 -11.13 1.40 -15.35
N LEU A 49 -10.74 0.75 -14.25
CA LEU A 49 -11.59 -0.20 -13.56
C LEU A 49 -12.93 0.46 -13.13
N SER A 50 -12.89 1.73 -12.73
CA SER A 50 -14.06 2.52 -12.31
C SER A 50 -14.95 2.99 -13.47
N ASN A 51 -14.56 2.76 -14.73
CA ASN A 51 -15.31 3.25 -15.89
C ASN A 51 -16.74 2.70 -15.96
N GLU A 52 -17.02 1.50 -15.43
CA GLU A 52 -18.38 0.94 -15.43
C GLU A 52 -19.38 1.89 -14.75
N TYR A 53 -19.00 2.47 -13.61
CA TYR A 53 -19.85 3.38 -12.83
C TYR A 53 -19.82 4.81 -13.36
N ARG A 54 -18.77 5.16 -14.11
CA ARG A 54 -18.52 6.53 -14.60
C ARG A 54 -18.74 6.67 -16.09
N ILE A 55 -19.35 5.67 -16.74
CA ILE A 55 -19.41 5.62 -18.21
C ILE A 55 -20.12 6.83 -18.82
N ALA A 56 -21.13 7.37 -18.13
CA ALA A 56 -21.84 8.58 -18.55
C ALA A 56 -20.99 9.85 -18.43
N GLU A 57 -19.99 9.88 -17.54
CA GLU A 57 -19.04 10.98 -17.40
C GLU A 57 -17.92 10.87 -18.45
N VAL A 58 -17.43 9.65 -18.68
CA VAL A 58 -16.30 9.37 -19.59
C VAL A 58 -16.72 9.50 -21.05
N CYS A 59 -17.94 9.10 -21.40
CA CYS A 59 -18.47 9.11 -22.77
C CYS A 59 -19.32 10.34 -23.09
N THR A 60 -18.85 11.53 -22.73
CA THR A 60 -19.58 12.79 -22.92
C THR A 60 -19.42 13.41 -24.31
N GLU A 61 -18.32 13.13 -25.01
CA GLU A 61 -17.92 13.85 -26.25
C GLU A 61 -17.75 12.94 -27.49
N SER A 62 -18.12 11.66 -27.42
CA SER A 62 -17.93 10.71 -28.52
C SER A 62 -18.96 10.87 -29.65
N ALA A 63 -18.52 10.68 -30.90
CA ALA A 63 -19.39 10.72 -32.09
C ALA A 63 -20.53 9.68 -32.03
N THR A 64 -20.33 8.55 -31.33
CA THR A 64 -21.40 7.64 -30.92
C THR A 64 -21.13 7.11 -29.49
N MET A 65 -22.15 7.11 -28.63
CA MET A 65 -22.07 6.57 -27.27
C MET A 65 -21.66 5.08 -27.26
N GLU A 66 -22.07 4.33 -28.28
CA GLU A 66 -21.82 2.89 -28.39
C GLU A 66 -20.32 2.58 -28.61
N ASP A 67 -19.64 3.34 -29.48
CA ASP A 67 -18.22 3.14 -29.73
C ASP A 67 -17.39 3.50 -28.49
N CYS A 68 -17.73 4.61 -27.81
CA CYS A 68 -17.08 4.97 -26.55
C CYS A 68 -17.30 3.91 -25.48
N TYR A 69 -18.54 3.43 -25.30
CA TYR A 69 -18.83 2.37 -24.34
C TYR A 69 -17.97 1.13 -24.61
N ARG A 70 -17.90 0.69 -25.87
CA ARG A 70 -17.11 -0.48 -26.28
C ARG A 70 -15.63 -0.31 -25.96
N GLU A 71 -15.05 0.85 -26.25
CA GLU A 71 -13.64 1.14 -26.00
C GLU A 71 -13.32 1.23 -24.50
N GLN A 72 -14.17 1.94 -23.75
CA GLN A 72 -13.96 2.20 -22.32
C GLN A 72 -14.19 0.95 -21.46
N MET A 73 -15.05 0.03 -21.91
CA MET A 73 -15.32 -1.25 -21.24
C MET A 73 -14.44 -2.41 -21.72
N ALA A 74 -13.65 -2.21 -22.79
CA ALA A 74 -12.74 -3.24 -23.27
C ALA A 74 -11.67 -3.56 -22.20
N PRO A 75 -11.33 -4.86 -22.02
CA PRO A 75 -10.19 -5.23 -21.20
C PRO A 75 -8.91 -4.55 -21.71
N SER A 76 -8.05 -4.14 -20.79
CA SER A 76 -6.73 -3.63 -21.12
C SER A 76 -5.64 -4.42 -20.40
N LEU A 77 -4.43 -4.36 -20.95
CA LEU A 77 -3.27 -5.04 -20.40
C LEU A 77 -2.28 -4.01 -19.90
N VAL A 78 -1.79 -4.21 -18.68
CA VAL A 78 -0.65 -3.48 -18.14
C VAL A 78 0.47 -4.48 -17.89
N SER A 79 1.63 -4.23 -18.48
CA SER A 79 2.84 -5.00 -18.22
C SER A 79 3.76 -4.23 -17.27
N MET A 80 4.28 -4.91 -16.27
CA MET A 80 5.31 -4.40 -15.36
C MET A 80 6.54 -5.31 -15.47
N PRO A 81 7.68 -4.81 -15.96
CA PRO A 81 8.88 -5.61 -16.12
C PRO A 81 9.46 -6.01 -14.76
N LEU A 82 9.96 -7.24 -14.70
CA LEU A 82 10.66 -7.80 -13.55
C LEU A 82 12.13 -7.97 -13.91
N HIS A 83 13.01 -7.58 -13.00
CA HIS A 83 14.44 -7.50 -13.25
C HIS A 83 15.23 -8.45 -12.34
N ALA A 84 16.40 -8.87 -12.81
CA ALA A 84 17.34 -9.68 -12.03
C ALA A 84 17.99 -8.90 -10.88
N GLY A 85 17.99 -7.56 -10.93
CA GLY A 85 18.66 -6.69 -9.95
C GLY A 85 18.05 -5.28 -9.87
N PRO A 86 18.39 -4.50 -8.84
CA PRO A 86 17.79 -3.19 -8.57
C PRO A 86 18.47 -2.06 -9.37
N SER A 87 18.48 -2.15 -10.70
CA SER A 87 19.08 -1.13 -11.55
C SER A 87 18.46 -1.08 -12.93
N ASP A 88 18.45 0.09 -13.56
CA ASP A 88 17.91 0.29 -14.92
C ASP A 88 18.66 -0.51 -15.99
N GLY A 89 19.90 -0.92 -15.72
CA GLY A 89 20.70 -1.79 -16.60
C GLY A 89 20.52 -3.29 -16.35
N ALA A 90 19.74 -3.70 -15.34
CA ALA A 90 19.55 -5.11 -15.02
C ALA A 90 18.66 -5.79 -16.07
N SER A 91 19.01 -7.01 -16.45
CA SER A 91 18.24 -7.81 -17.41
C SER A 91 16.82 -8.03 -16.92
N VAL A 92 15.85 -7.88 -17.83
CA VAL A 92 14.46 -8.27 -17.62
C VAL A 92 14.36 -9.79 -17.62
N VAL A 93 13.85 -10.37 -16.54
CA VAL A 93 13.71 -11.83 -16.34
C VAL A 93 12.26 -12.31 -16.52
N GLY A 94 11.32 -11.37 -16.63
CA GLY A 94 9.92 -11.61 -16.93
C GLY A 94 9.12 -10.35 -16.69
N GLU A 95 7.83 -10.51 -16.50
CA GLU A 95 6.91 -9.42 -16.24
C GLU A 95 5.68 -9.89 -15.49
N ILE A 96 5.03 -8.96 -14.82
CA ILE A 96 3.67 -9.09 -14.31
C ILE A 96 2.74 -8.51 -15.37
N LEU A 97 1.81 -9.32 -15.85
CA LEU A 97 0.71 -8.92 -16.72
C LEU A 97 -0.54 -8.75 -15.87
N LEU A 98 -1.07 -7.53 -15.84
CA LEU A 98 -2.37 -7.23 -15.26
C LEU A 98 -3.40 -7.13 -16.37
N VAL A 99 -4.45 -7.93 -16.25
CA VAL A 99 -5.65 -7.80 -17.10
C VAL A 99 -6.66 -6.95 -16.35
N VAL A 100 -6.90 -5.75 -16.86
CA VAL A 100 -7.81 -4.77 -16.29
C VAL A 100 -9.13 -4.87 -17.01
N THR A 101 -10.16 -5.41 -16.36
CA THR A 101 -11.49 -5.57 -16.94
C THR A 101 -12.50 -4.70 -16.19
N PRO A 102 -12.95 -3.58 -16.78
CA PRO A 102 -13.96 -2.70 -16.17
C PRO A 102 -15.18 -3.50 -15.70
N GLY A 103 -15.62 -3.24 -14.46
CA GLY A 103 -16.74 -3.94 -13.81
C GLY A 103 -16.48 -5.38 -13.39
N ARG A 104 -15.31 -5.97 -13.71
CA ARG A 104 -14.94 -7.33 -13.27
C ARG A 104 -13.72 -7.37 -12.35
N GLY A 105 -12.82 -6.39 -12.44
CA GLY A 105 -11.62 -6.29 -11.60
C GLY A 105 -10.31 -6.56 -12.36
N LEU A 106 -9.26 -6.87 -11.59
CA LEU A 106 -7.93 -7.22 -12.07
C LEU A 106 -7.68 -8.72 -12.02
N SER A 107 -6.87 -9.21 -12.95
CA SER A 107 -6.26 -10.53 -12.88
C SER A 107 -4.75 -10.40 -13.10
N ALA A 108 -3.97 -11.12 -12.31
CA ALA A 108 -2.51 -11.10 -12.37
C ALA A 108 -1.98 -12.36 -13.05
N PHE A 109 -1.01 -12.18 -13.93
CA PHE A 109 -0.24 -13.28 -14.49
C PHE A 109 1.25 -12.96 -14.45
N TYR A 110 2.07 -13.95 -14.12
CA TYR A 110 3.50 -13.88 -14.36
C TYR A 110 3.82 -14.46 -15.73
N ARG A 111 4.53 -13.71 -16.58
CA ARG A 111 5.07 -14.19 -17.86
C ARG A 111 6.60 -14.15 -17.78
N ALA A 112 7.23 -15.32 -17.90
CA ALA A 112 8.70 -15.40 -17.97
C ALA A 112 9.22 -14.74 -19.26
N ALA A 113 10.45 -14.20 -19.23
CA ALA A 113 11.05 -13.58 -20.42
C ALA A 113 11.23 -14.58 -21.59
N ALA A 114 11.38 -15.87 -21.28
CA ALA A 114 11.36 -16.93 -22.29
C ALA A 114 9.95 -17.09 -22.88
N LEU A 115 9.78 -16.69 -24.15
CA LEU A 115 8.50 -16.64 -24.87
C LEU A 115 7.77 -18.00 -25.00
N SER A 116 8.41 -19.11 -24.64
CA SER A 116 7.84 -20.46 -24.73
C SER A 116 7.03 -20.89 -23.51
N VAL A 117 6.97 -20.08 -22.45
CA VAL A 117 6.25 -20.41 -21.21
C VAL A 117 4.91 -19.67 -21.17
N ALA A 118 3.82 -20.41 -20.99
CA ALA A 118 2.50 -19.83 -20.82
C ALA A 118 2.45 -18.94 -19.56
N PRO A 119 1.72 -17.80 -19.57
CA PRO A 119 1.55 -16.99 -18.39
C PRO A 119 0.90 -17.77 -17.24
N VAL A 120 1.41 -17.60 -16.03
CA VAL A 120 0.93 -18.28 -14.82
C VAL A 120 0.09 -17.31 -14.01
N TYR A 121 -1.17 -17.66 -13.76
CA TYR A 121 -2.03 -16.87 -12.88
C TYR A 121 -1.46 -16.85 -11.45
N PHE A 122 -1.58 -15.71 -10.77
CA PHE A 122 -1.30 -15.63 -9.34
C PHE A 122 -2.21 -14.59 -8.66
N MET A 123 -2.30 -14.69 -7.33
CA MET A 123 -2.97 -13.73 -6.48
C MET A 123 -1.91 -13.02 -5.63
N PRO A 124 -1.96 -11.68 -5.48
CA PRO A 124 -1.05 -10.98 -4.60
C PRO A 124 -1.35 -11.30 -3.14
N ASP A 125 -0.37 -11.07 -2.27
CA ASP A 125 -0.49 -11.40 -0.83
C ASP A 125 -1.61 -10.62 -0.13
N VAL A 126 -1.85 -9.38 -0.56
CA VAL A 126 -2.99 -8.56 -0.12
C VAL A 126 -3.85 -8.23 -1.32
N PHE A 127 -5.07 -8.77 -1.32
CA PHE A 127 -6.03 -8.61 -2.39
C PHE A 127 -7.42 -8.22 -1.86
N MET A 128 -7.95 -7.08 -2.29
CA MET A 128 -9.35 -6.72 -2.07
C MET A 128 -9.90 -6.01 -3.30
N GLY A 129 -10.86 -6.66 -3.97
CA GLY A 129 -11.50 -6.17 -5.19
C GLY A 129 -12.71 -5.27 -4.96
N ASP A 130 -12.90 -4.70 -3.77
CA ASP A 130 -14.05 -3.86 -3.46
C ASP A 130 -13.77 -2.39 -3.80
N TRP A 131 -14.61 -1.87 -4.68
CA TRP A 131 -14.52 -0.57 -5.35
C TRP A 131 -14.65 0.64 -4.43
N GLY A 132 -15.38 0.49 -3.31
CA GLY A 132 -15.70 1.61 -2.41
C GLY A 132 -14.55 2.06 -1.50
N TYR A 133 -13.49 1.25 -1.37
CA TYR A 133 -12.45 1.43 -0.35
C TYR A 133 -11.02 1.29 -0.87
N GLY A 134 -10.85 1.32 -2.20
CA GLY A 134 -9.56 1.15 -2.86
C GLY A 134 -9.27 -0.30 -3.24
N TYR A 135 -8.74 -0.49 -4.45
CA TYR A 135 -8.41 -1.80 -4.97
C TYR A 135 -7.07 -2.27 -4.40
N TYR A 136 -7.07 -3.02 -3.30
CA TYR A 136 -5.81 -3.51 -2.75
C TYR A 136 -5.27 -4.65 -3.61
N PHE A 137 -4.05 -4.48 -4.09
CA PHE A 137 -3.33 -5.47 -4.88
C PHE A 137 -1.83 -5.29 -4.60
N HIS A 138 -1.40 -5.84 -3.47
CA HIS A 138 -0.05 -5.62 -2.93
C HIS A 138 0.68 -6.93 -2.67
N GLN A 139 1.99 -6.93 -2.92
CA GLN A 139 2.87 -8.08 -2.72
C GLN A 139 3.88 -7.83 -1.63
N THR A 140 4.24 -8.85 -0.85
CA THR A 140 5.29 -8.78 0.18
C THR A 140 6.59 -8.21 -0.40
N ILE A 141 7.19 -7.28 0.35
CA ILE A 141 8.51 -6.74 0.08
C ILE A 141 9.54 -7.57 0.86
N ALA A 142 10.38 -8.31 0.15
CA ALA A 142 11.49 -9.04 0.75
C ALA A 142 12.68 -8.10 1.09
N ASP A 143 12.92 -7.11 0.23
CA ASP A 143 14.03 -6.15 0.35
C ASP A 143 13.76 -4.88 -0.49
N ARG A 144 14.49 -3.79 -0.25
CA ARG A 144 14.36 -2.53 -0.98
C ARG A 144 15.71 -1.87 -1.25
N SER A 145 15.88 -1.37 -2.47
CA SER A 145 17.03 -0.55 -2.87
C SER A 145 16.55 0.66 -3.66
N GLY A 146 16.42 1.82 -2.98
CA GLY A 146 15.87 3.03 -3.59
C GLY A 146 14.40 2.85 -4.01
N ASP A 147 14.13 2.94 -5.32
CA ASP A 147 12.81 2.73 -5.92
C ASP A 147 12.55 1.27 -6.37
N TRP A 148 13.50 0.38 -6.09
CA TRP A 148 13.42 -1.03 -6.44
C TRP A 148 12.97 -1.85 -5.24
N PHE A 149 11.99 -2.70 -5.45
CA PHE A 149 11.43 -3.62 -4.47
C PHE A 149 11.75 -5.04 -4.87
N LYS A 150 12.34 -5.80 -3.97
CA LYS A 150 12.56 -7.22 -4.17
C LYS A 150 11.30 -7.97 -3.73
N LEU A 151 10.74 -8.75 -4.64
CA LEU A 151 9.62 -9.64 -4.36
C LEU A 151 10.18 -11.04 -4.03
N PRO A 152 9.53 -11.81 -3.15
CA PRO A 152 9.93 -13.19 -2.82
C PRO A 152 9.84 -14.13 -4.04
N ARG A 153 10.16 -15.42 -3.87
CA ARG A 153 9.81 -16.42 -4.90
C ARG A 153 8.32 -16.76 -4.77
N GLY A 154 7.68 -17.29 -5.81
CA GLY A 154 6.23 -17.57 -5.80
C GLY A 154 5.43 -16.31 -6.16
N PRO A 155 4.82 -16.20 -7.36
CA PRO A 155 4.79 -17.16 -8.47
C PRO A 155 6.10 -17.26 -9.26
N TRP A 156 7.10 -16.43 -8.95
CA TRP A 156 8.37 -16.39 -9.68
C TRP A 156 9.29 -17.55 -9.26
N PRO A 157 10.11 -18.10 -10.17
CA PRO A 157 11.02 -19.20 -9.85
C PRO A 157 12.13 -18.80 -8.86
N THR A 158 12.49 -17.51 -8.85
CA THR A 158 13.47 -16.91 -7.95
C THR A 158 12.97 -15.53 -7.52
N PRO A 159 13.47 -14.96 -6.41
CA PRO A 159 13.21 -13.56 -6.07
C PRO A 159 13.54 -12.62 -7.24
N VAL A 160 12.71 -11.62 -7.46
CA VAL A 160 12.80 -10.67 -8.58
C VAL A 160 12.71 -9.24 -8.09
N TRP A 161 13.19 -8.29 -8.90
CA TRP A 161 13.12 -6.87 -8.59
C TRP A 161 12.06 -6.19 -9.46
N LEU A 162 11.19 -5.42 -8.81
CA LEU A 162 10.17 -4.60 -9.43
C LEU A 162 10.48 -3.13 -9.17
N ARG A 163 10.41 -2.30 -10.22
CA ARG A 163 10.35 -0.85 -10.08
C ARG A 163 8.93 -0.40 -10.32
N VAL A 164 8.24 -0.02 -9.24
CA VAL A 164 6.85 0.44 -9.35
C VAL A 164 6.82 1.85 -9.96
N PRO A 165 5.90 2.14 -10.91
CA PRO A 165 5.77 3.47 -11.50
C PRO A 165 5.57 4.60 -10.47
N PRO A 166 6.01 5.83 -10.76
CA PRO A 166 5.87 6.96 -9.85
C PRO A 166 4.42 7.48 -9.74
N ASP A 167 3.55 7.12 -10.67
CA ASP A 167 2.13 7.52 -10.77
C ASP A 167 1.17 6.53 -10.08
N THR A 168 1.68 5.66 -9.20
CA THR A 168 0.82 4.82 -8.35
C THR A 168 0.04 5.70 -7.37
N GLU A 169 -1.28 5.76 -7.55
CA GLU A 169 -2.22 6.38 -6.60
C GLU A 169 -2.33 5.52 -5.33
N GLY A 170 -2.29 6.17 -4.15
CA GLY A 170 -2.36 5.51 -2.83
C GLY A 170 -1.00 5.34 -2.14
N GLU A 171 -0.99 4.65 -0.99
CA GLU A 171 0.26 4.24 -0.33
C GLU A 171 0.94 3.16 -1.18
N ARG A 172 1.85 3.56 -2.10
CA ARG A 172 2.71 2.67 -2.92
C ARG A 172 3.30 1.50 -2.12
N VAL A 173 3.60 1.77 -0.85
CA VAL A 173 4.02 0.79 0.13
C VAL A 173 3.04 0.83 1.29
N MET A 174 2.44 -0.30 1.58
CA MET A 174 1.66 -0.54 2.79
C MET A 174 2.58 -1.16 3.82
N ALA A 175 2.98 -0.40 4.84
CA ALA A 175 3.85 -0.88 5.92
C ALA A 175 3.04 -1.10 7.18
N VAL A 176 3.36 -2.17 7.92
CA VAL A 176 2.76 -2.46 9.22
C VAL A 176 3.34 -1.50 10.27
N ARG A 177 2.47 -0.76 10.95
CA ARG A 177 2.79 0.24 11.96
C ARG A 177 2.12 -0.11 13.29
N GLY A 178 2.62 0.48 14.38
CA GLY A 178 1.91 0.43 15.66
C GLY A 178 0.53 1.08 15.53
N GLY A 179 -0.50 0.46 16.10
CA GLY A 179 -1.90 0.84 15.93
C GLY A 179 -2.67 0.00 14.91
N ASP A 180 -1.97 -0.66 13.99
CA ASP A 180 -2.63 -1.48 12.96
C ASP A 180 -3.27 -2.73 13.56
N ILE A 181 -4.30 -3.23 12.88
CA ILE A 181 -4.88 -4.55 13.13
C ILE A 181 -4.59 -5.45 11.93
N ILE A 182 -3.88 -6.55 12.20
CA ILE A 182 -3.53 -7.57 11.22
C ILE A 182 -4.24 -8.88 11.55
N GLU A 183 -4.47 -9.69 10.54
CA GLU A 183 -4.88 -11.07 10.66
C GLU A 183 -3.65 -11.99 10.49
N MET A 184 -3.54 -12.98 11.36
CA MET A 184 -2.53 -14.04 11.29
C MET A 184 -3.21 -15.35 11.69
N GLU A 185 -3.18 -16.35 10.80
CA GLU A 185 -3.84 -17.65 11.01
C GLU A 185 -5.33 -17.55 11.36
N GLY A 186 -6.05 -16.59 10.75
CA GLY A 186 -7.48 -16.35 10.99
C GLY A 186 -7.79 -15.68 12.33
N SER A 187 -6.77 -15.27 13.10
CA SER A 187 -6.92 -14.53 14.34
C SER A 187 -6.48 -13.08 14.16
N GLY A 188 -7.21 -12.16 14.78
CA GLY A 188 -6.87 -10.73 14.76
C GLY A 188 -5.86 -10.34 15.84
N TRP A 189 -4.91 -9.50 15.45
CA TRP A 189 -3.82 -9.03 16.29
C TRP A 189 -3.69 -7.52 16.18
N TYR A 190 -3.58 -6.87 17.33
CA TYR A 190 -3.21 -5.47 17.42
C TYR A 190 -1.69 -5.33 17.43
N VAL A 191 -1.16 -4.48 16.56
CA VAL A 191 0.27 -4.18 16.48
C VAL A 191 0.62 -3.13 17.52
N VAL A 192 1.30 -3.55 18.58
CA VAL A 192 1.77 -2.64 19.65
C VAL A 192 2.96 -1.82 19.16
N SER A 193 3.89 -2.46 18.46
CA SER A 193 4.99 -1.77 17.79
C SER A 193 5.54 -2.61 16.64
N SER A 194 6.15 -1.93 15.68
CA SER A 194 6.75 -2.52 14.50
C SER A 194 8.24 -2.17 14.43
N SER A 195 9.05 -3.15 14.03
CA SER A 195 10.50 -3.05 13.81
C SER A 195 10.88 -3.91 12.61
N GLN A 196 12.05 -3.67 12.04
CA GLN A 196 12.59 -4.41 10.89
C GLN A 196 12.77 -5.92 11.17
N ASP A 197 12.99 -6.27 12.44
CA ASP A 197 13.29 -7.65 12.85
C ASP A 197 12.12 -8.33 13.55
N TYR A 198 11.09 -7.58 13.97
CA TYR A 198 10.01 -8.13 14.78
C TYR A 198 8.76 -7.26 14.80
N LEU A 199 7.64 -7.88 15.14
CA LEU A 199 6.42 -7.23 15.60
C LEU A 199 6.18 -7.55 17.08
N LEU A 200 5.74 -6.56 17.85
CA LEU A 200 5.09 -6.82 19.15
C LEU A 200 3.58 -6.79 18.93
N LEU A 201 2.95 -7.93 19.17
CA LEU A 201 1.54 -8.14 18.92
C LEU A 201 0.82 -8.49 20.22
N ARG A 202 -0.42 -8.06 20.35
CA ARG A 202 -1.35 -8.61 21.34
C ARG A 202 -2.64 -9.03 20.65
N PRO A 203 -3.41 -9.97 21.22
CA PRO A 203 -4.74 -10.28 20.70
C PRO A 203 -5.57 -9.01 20.56
N GLU A 204 -6.24 -8.89 19.43
CA GLU A 204 -7.22 -7.83 19.17
C GLU A 204 -8.34 -7.88 20.23
N GLN A 205 -8.79 -6.71 20.65
CA GLN A 205 -9.86 -6.49 21.60
C GLN A 205 -10.97 -5.67 20.93
N PRO A 206 -12.23 -5.77 21.42
CA PRO A 206 -13.35 -5.01 20.85
C PRO A 206 -13.13 -3.49 20.80
N GLY A 207 -12.28 -2.96 21.68
CA GLY A 207 -11.94 -1.54 21.71
C GLY A 207 -10.97 -1.10 20.61
N ASP A 208 -10.19 -2.01 20.04
CA ASP A 208 -9.14 -1.67 19.07
C ASP A 208 -9.69 -1.22 17.72
N MET A 209 -10.92 -1.63 17.39
CA MET A 209 -11.67 -1.20 16.21
C MET A 209 -12.24 0.20 16.42
N TRP A 210 -11.37 1.21 16.44
CA TRP A 210 -11.75 2.58 16.76
C TRP A 210 -11.72 3.47 15.54
N CYS A 211 -12.87 4.04 15.22
CA CYS A 211 -13.09 4.87 14.05
C CYS A 211 -13.13 6.37 14.34
N ALA A 212 -12.86 6.78 15.58
CA ALA A 212 -12.69 8.17 15.96
C ALA A 212 -11.20 8.50 16.14
N GLU A 213 -10.82 9.78 16.20
CA GLU A 213 -9.42 10.15 16.45
C GLU A 213 -8.94 9.63 17.83
N GLY A 214 -7.71 9.11 17.86
CA GLY A 214 -7.02 8.62 19.06
C GLY A 214 -7.03 7.10 19.21
N ASP A 215 -6.02 6.54 19.87
CA ASP A 215 -5.98 5.12 20.23
C ASP A 215 -6.82 4.91 21.50
N PRO A 216 -7.93 4.16 21.46
CA PRO A 216 -8.59 3.81 22.70
C PRO A 216 -7.65 2.90 23.51
N PRO A 217 -7.61 3.09 24.83
CA PRO A 217 -6.83 2.21 25.67
C PRO A 217 -7.37 0.78 25.54
N ALA A 218 -6.46 -0.21 25.56
CA ALA A 218 -6.85 -1.61 25.59
C ALA A 218 -7.82 -1.84 26.76
N ILE A 219 -8.90 -2.58 26.50
CA ILE A 219 -9.92 -2.91 27.52
C ILE A 219 -9.28 -3.75 28.64
N ARG A 220 -8.27 -4.56 28.30
CA ARG A 220 -7.45 -5.32 29.23
C ARG A 220 -5.99 -5.19 28.88
N GLU A 221 -5.15 -4.99 29.89
CA GLU A 221 -3.71 -5.11 29.73
C GLU A 221 -3.36 -6.56 29.40
N VAL A 222 -2.70 -6.76 28.27
CA VAL A 222 -2.18 -8.06 27.83
C VAL A 222 -0.73 -7.83 27.45
N GLU A 223 0.16 -8.62 28.03
CA GLU A 223 1.59 -8.60 27.69
C GLU A 223 1.78 -8.91 26.20
N PRO A 224 2.42 -8.02 25.42
CA PRO A 224 2.64 -8.27 24.00
C PRO A 224 3.56 -9.47 23.77
N THR A 225 3.20 -10.28 22.79
CA THR A 225 4.05 -11.36 22.27
C THR A 225 4.94 -10.82 21.16
N ARG A 226 6.22 -11.19 21.19
CA ARG A 226 7.19 -10.84 20.15
C ARG A 226 7.19 -11.92 19.06
N PHE A 227 6.92 -11.51 17.84
CA PHE A 227 7.07 -12.34 16.64
C PHE A 227 8.26 -11.83 15.85
N LEU A 228 9.27 -12.68 15.63
CA LEU A 228 10.43 -12.34 14.83
C LEU A 228 10.07 -12.37 13.35
N ARG A 229 10.89 -11.71 12.53
CA ARG A 229 10.76 -11.72 11.07
C ARG A 229 10.59 -13.12 10.47
N VAL A 230 11.31 -14.12 11.00
CA VAL A 230 11.22 -15.51 10.54
C VAL A 230 9.86 -16.16 10.87
N ASP A 231 9.19 -15.69 11.93
CA ASP A 231 7.86 -16.19 12.33
C ASP A 231 6.74 -15.57 11.47
N LEU A 232 7.04 -14.46 10.78
CA LEU A 232 6.10 -13.70 9.97
C LEU A 232 6.17 -14.05 8.49
N LEU A 233 7.07 -14.95 8.09
CA LEU A 233 7.32 -15.33 6.70
C LEU A 233 7.08 -16.81 6.47
N ASP A 234 6.51 -17.15 5.32
CA ASP A 234 6.44 -18.53 4.86
C ASP A 234 7.78 -19.02 4.27
N SER A 235 7.81 -20.25 3.78
CA SER A 235 9.02 -20.85 3.18
C SER A 235 9.49 -20.18 1.88
N ASP A 236 8.65 -19.37 1.27
CA ASP A 236 8.89 -18.67 0.01
C ASP A 236 9.26 -17.20 0.24
N GLY A 237 9.06 -16.70 1.46
CA GLY A 237 9.37 -15.34 1.88
C GLY A 237 8.18 -14.39 1.78
N HIS A 238 6.96 -14.91 1.71
CA HIS A 238 5.73 -14.12 1.79
C HIS A 238 5.32 -13.90 3.24
N LEU A 239 4.73 -12.74 3.52
CA LEU A 239 4.14 -12.46 4.83
C LEU A 239 2.92 -13.38 5.05
N VAL A 240 2.90 -14.06 6.20
CA VAL A 240 1.75 -14.88 6.64
C VAL A 240 0.69 -14.06 7.40
N ILE A 241 0.91 -12.74 7.44
CA ILE A 241 -0.01 -11.76 8.02
C ILE A 241 -0.66 -10.95 6.90
N GLN A 242 -1.84 -10.40 7.16
CA GLN A 242 -2.53 -9.47 6.26
C GLN A 242 -3.19 -8.35 7.05
N PRO A 243 -3.40 -7.15 6.49
CA PRO A 243 -4.22 -6.14 7.14
C PRO A 243 -5.66 -6.67 7.28
N LYS A 244 -6.24 -6.60 8.47
CA LYS A 244 -7.58 -7.13 8.73
C LYS A 244 -8.67 -6.18 8.23
N ASN A 245 -8.47 -4.87 8.41
CA ASN A 245 -9.47 -3.85 8.15
C ASN A 245 -9.07 -3.00 6.93
N LEU A 246 -9.27 -3.55 5.73
CA LEU A 246 -8.98 -2.86 4.47
C LEU A 246 -10.08 -1.90 4.03
N LYS A 247 -11.30 -2.09 4.55
CA LYS A 247 -12.41 -1.16 4.39
C LYS A 247 -12.34 -0.22 5.58
N GLY A 248 -12.13 1.07 5.30
CA GLY A 248 -11.89 2.06 6.33
C GLY A 248 -12.92 2.04 7.46
N CYS A 249 -12.57 2.75 8.51
CA CYS A 249 -13.55 3.45 9.32
C CYS A 249 -14.30 4.49 8.46
#